data_AF-A0A942ZR97-F1
#
_entry.id   AF-A0A942ZR97-F1
#
_cell.length_a   1.000
_cell.length_b   1.000
_cell.length_c   1.000
_cell.angle_alpha   90.00
_cell.angle_beta   90.00
_cell.angle_gamma   90.00
#
_symmetry.space_group_name_H-M   'P 1'
#
loop_
_entity.id
_entity.type
_entity.pdbx_description
1 polymer ?
#
loop_
_entity_poly.entity_id
_entity_poly.type
_entity_poly.pdbx_seq_one_letter_code
_entity_poly.pdbx_strand_id
1 'polypeptide(L)'
;MPPRNDRPLKFKSKSSKPMLFPLHPSNMPNNRIYNKRINRSINLRPVLFLLFALAVICLIGYFAVQKNALAVVVNDEVIGYIKETKTTEDEINNLVLAKLKQDVGNNIEINDKITLKSAGGFFKKTENPEQVVAKVCQKVSYNQEATTILVEGKEFCTVANVEAAREALKETLKAYKVPAGTAQPEFAIQINTGKVFVDNSKVSSVDEAVKLLSATQTVDKTYTVAKGDTFATIANKVGMTEAALLSANPSVTDKTSIQIGQQLKVTVTEPVLPIRTFKWTTEEQEIEYETVTQRNRNKPAGTREEIQEGQNGVKQVIKKIPYVNGEQVGEPQITEKVIKEPINRIIERGTYTAPSSDDDDNSSSSSDSDSNNE
;
A
#
# COMPACT_ATOMS: atom_id res chain seq x y z
N MET A 1 44.35 11.02 91.40
CA MET A 1 45.35 10.66 92.43
C MET A 1 44.65 10.61 93.80
N PRO A 2 44.98 9.63 94.66
CA PRO A 2 44.17 9.12 95.78
C PRO A 2 44.61 9.75 97.12
N PRO A 3 44.13 9.33 98.32
CA PRO A 3 44.41 8.00 98.95
C PRO A 3 43.12 7.36 99.55
N ARG A 4 42.91 6.04 99.70
CA ARG A 4 43.66 4.88 100.25
C ARG A 4 43.92 4.87 101.77
N ASN A 5 43.47 3.75 102.38
CA ASN A 5 43.98 3.08 103.58
C ASN A 5 43.65 3.73 104.95
N ASP A 6 43.42 3.04 106.07
CA ASP A 6 43.57 1.63 106.44
C ASP A 6 43.01 1.37 107.87
N ARG A 7 42.56 0.14 108.16
CA ARG A 7 42.79 -0.64 109.42
C ARG A 7 41.90 -0.41 110.69
N PRO A 8 41.93 -1.29 111.73
CA PRO A 8 41.03 -2.46 111.86
C PRO A 8 40.54 -2.73 113.33
N LEU A 9 40.04 -3.96 113.57
CA LEU A 9 40.08 -4.78 114.82
C LEU A 9 38.89 -4.82 115.80
N LYS A 10 38.23 -5.99 115.75
CA LYS A 10 37.67 -6.88 116.80
C LYS A 10 37.87 -6.47 118.28
N PHE A 11 36.85 -6.73 119.14
CA PHE A 11 36.86 -7.82 120.14
C PHE A 11 35.54 -7.96 120.96
N LYS A 12 35.12 -9.23 121.14
CA LYS A 12 34.43 -9.92 122.28
C LYS A 12 33.40 -9.16 123.16
N SER A 13 32.13 -9.58 123.20
CA SER A 13 31.51 -10.71 123.97
C SER A 13 31.33 -10.48 125.48
N LYS A 14 30.07 -10.57 125.95
CA LYS A 14 29.56 -11.26 127.17
C LYS A 14 28.09 -10.87 127.35
N SER A 15 27.14 -11.78 127.12
CA SER A 15 26.54 -12.71 128.09
C SER A 15 25.72 -12.02 129.20
N SER A 16 24.39 -12.16 129.16
CA SER A 16 23.55 -12.62 130.27
C SER A 16 22.06 -12.29 130.00
N LYS A 17 21.25 -13.33 129.80
CA LYS A 17 19.81 -13.37 130.09
C LYS A 17 19.64 -14.21 131.39
N PRO A 18 18.46 -14.40 132.00
CA PRO A 18 17.10 -13.88 131.72
C PRO A 18 16.36 -13.40 132.99
N MET A 19 15.08 -12.99 132.86
CA MET A 19 14.02 -13.43 133.79
C MET A 19 12.63 -13.28 133.13
N LEU A 20 11.83 -14.35 133.22
CA LEU A 20 10.41 -14.50 132.87
C LEU A 20 9.54 -13.87 133.98
N PHE A 21 8.24 -13.54 133.93
CA PHE A 21 6.97 -13.95 133.28
C PHE A 21 5.92 -12.84 133.68
N PRO A 22 4.59 -12.88 133.40
CA PRO A 22 3.79 -13.78 132.54
C PRO A 22 2.74 -13.11 131.60
N LEU A 23 2.49 -13.87 130.53
CA LEU A 23 1.23 -14.27 129.86
C LEU A 23 -0.05 -13.42 130.01
N HIS A 24 -0.51 -12.91 128.86
CA HIS A 24 -1.93 -12.89 128.51
C HIS A 24 -2.10 -13.67 127.19
N PRO A 25 -3.05 -14.63 127.10
CA PRO A 25 -3.27 -15.41 125.88
C PRO A 25 -4.41 -14.80 125.06
N SER A 26 -4.28 -14.79 123.73
CA SER A 26 -5.33 -15.27 122.81
C SER A 26 -4.98 -14.97 121.35
N ASN A 27 -5.13 -16.03 120.54
CA ASN A 27 -5.32 -16.05 119.10
C ASN A 27 -4.13 -15.72 118.19
N MET A 28 -3.21 -16.70 118.09
CA MET A 28 -2.67 -17.06 116.77
C MET A 28 -3.72 -17.88 116.01
N PRO A 29 -3.73 -17.76 114.68
CA PRO A 29 -3.60 -18.95 113.88
C PRO A 29 -2.32 -18.91 113.05
N ASN A 30 -1.59 -20.02 113.15
CA ASN A 30 -0.59 -20.48 112.20
C ASN A 30 -0.94 -20.06 110.78
N ASN A 31 0.00 -19.41 110.08
CA ASN A 31 0.14 -19.78 108.69
C ASN A 31 1.59 -19.83 108.23
N ARG A 32 1.93 -21.04 107.80
CA ARG A 32 3.19 -21.46 107.20
C ARG A 32 3.52 -20.51 106.05
N ILE A 33 4.79 -20.15 105.94
CA ILE A 33 5.36 -19.62 104.69
C ILE A 33 5.23 -20.75 103.66
N TYR A 34 4.11 -20.76 102.93
CA TYR A 34 3.96 -21.53 101.71
C TYR A 34 4.56 -20.68 100.58
N ASN A 35 5.75 -21.05 100.12
CA ASN A 35 6.16 -20.74 98.76
C ASN A 35 5.19 -21.47 97.82
N LYS A 36 4.03 -20.87 97.58
CA LYS A 36 3.15 -21.28 96.50
C LYS A 36 3.93 -20.97 95.23
N ARG A 37 4.59 -21.98 94.65
CA ARG A 37 4.96 -21.94 93.23
C ARG A 37 3.66 -21.63 92.51
N ILE A 38 3.52 -20.37 92.08
CA ILE A 38 2.48 -20.00 91.15
C ILE A 38 2.90 -20.67 89.85
N ASN A 39 2.49 -21.93 89.68
CA ASN A 39 2.42 -22.54 88.36
C ASN A 39 1.27 -21.80 87.65
N ARG A 40 1.55 -20.58 87.19
CA ARG A 40 0.77 -19.96 86.12
C ARG A 40 1.01 -20.89 84.94
N SER A 41 0.06 -21.78 84.67
CA SER A 41 -0.03 -22.42 83.37
C SER A 41 -0.13 -21.27 82.37
N ILE A 42 0.99 -20.89 81.78
CA ILE A 42 0.99 -19.92 80.69
C ILE A 42 0.10 -20.57 79.64
N ASN A 43 -1.06 -19.98 79.38
CA ASN A 43 -1.88 -20.41 78.26
C ASN A 43 -1.03 -20.12 77.02
N LEU A 44 -0.31 -21.13 76.53
CA LEU A 44 0.56 -21.00 75.35
C LEU A 44 -0.25 -20.68 74.10
N ARG A 45 -1.56 -20.96 74.10
CA ARG A 45 -2.48 -20.74 72.97
C ARG A 45 -2.41 -19.31 72.40
N PRO A 46 -2.66 -18.22 73.17
CA PRO A 46 -2.54 -16.85 72.65
C PRO A 46 -1.13 -16.48 72.18
N VAL A 47 -0.07 -17.00 72.81
CA VAL A 47 1.32 -16.76 72.38
C VAL A 47 1.62 -17.49 71.07
N LEU A 48 1.12 -18.71 70.90
CA LEU A 48 1.21 -19.47 69.65
C LEU A 48 0.42 -18.78 68.52
N PHE A 49 -0.77 -18.25 68.81
CA PHE A 49 -1.56 -17.49 67.83
C PHE A 49 -0.84 -16.22 67.38
N LEU A 50 -0.18 -15.50 68.30
CA LEU A 50 0.56 -14.29 67.98
C LEU A 50 1.82 -14.61 67.15
N LEU A 51 2.55 -15.68 67.50
CA LEU A 51 3.70 -16.16 66.70
C LEU A 51 3.29 -16.67 65.32
N PHE A 52 2.14 -17.36 65.22
CA PHE A 52 1.60 -17.81 63.94
C PHE A 52 1.16 -16.63 63.08
N ALA A 53 0.47 -15.64 63.66
CA ALA A 53 0.10 -14.42 62.96
C ALA A 53 1.33 -13.65 62.46
N LEU A 54 2.39 -13.55 63.27
CA LEU A 54 3.65 -12.90 62.91
C LEU A 54 4.39 -13.69 61.81
N ALA A 55 4.38 -15.02 61.88
CA ALA A 55 4.91 -15.88 60.82
C ALA A 55 4.12 -15.74 59.51
N VAL A 56 2.80 -15.64 59.56
CA VAL A 56 1.94 -15.38 58.40
C VAL A 56 2.21 -13.99 57.83
N ILE A 57 2.39 -12.96 58.66
CA ILE A 57 2.76 -11.60 58.21
C ILE A 57 4.15 -11.59 57.59
N CYS A 58 5.13 -12.28 58.17
CA CYS A 58 6.47 -12.45 57.58
C CYS A 58 6.43 -13.25 56.27
N LEU A 59 5.58 -14.27 56.18
CA LEU A 59 5.39 -15.06 54.97
C LEU A 59 4.72 -14.22 53.87
N ILE A 60 3.67 -13.47 54.20
CA ILE A 60 3.00 -12.53 53.30
C ILE A 60 3.98 -11.43 52.88
N GLY A 61 4.77 -10.88 53.80
CA GLY A 61 5.81 -9.89 53.50
C GLY A 61 6.90 -10.46 52.59
N TYR A 62 7.34 -11.69 52.84
CA TYR A 62 8.30 -12.41 52.00
C TYR A 62 7.75 -12.63 50.58
N PHE A 63 6.51 -13.10 50.45
CA PHE A 63 5.83 -13.26 49.16
C PHE A 63 5.50 -11.93 48.47
N ALA A 64 5.22 -10.86 49.22
CA ALA A 64 4.96 -9.52 48.69
C ALA A 64 6.24 -8.86 48.11
N VAL A 65 7.42 -9.24 48.60
CA VAL A 65 8.71 -8.74 48.13
C VAL A 65 9.27 -9.56 46.96
N GLN A 66 8.69 -10.72 46.62
CA GLN A 66 9.19 -11.53 45.53
C GLN A 66 8.93 -10.91 44.14
N LYS A 67 10.02 -10.76 43.36
CA LYS A 67 9.99 -10.32 41.96
C LYS A 67 9.56 -11.47 41.04
N ASN A 68 8.27 -11.80 41.10
CA ASN A 68 7.69 -12.96 40.40
C ASN A 68 6.99 -12.59 39.08
N ALA A 69 7.32 -11.45 38.49
CA ALA A 69 6.81 -11.04 37.20
C ALA A 69 7.84 -10.21 36.42
N LEU A 70 7.74 -10.23 35.09
CA LEU A 70 8.49 -9.37 34.19
C LEU A 70 7.56 -8.31 33.61
N ALA A 71 7.95 -7.04 33.70
CA ALA A 71 7.27 -5.94 33.03
C ALA A 71 7.84 -5.79 31.62
N VAL A 72 6.98 -5.87 30.60
CA VAL A 72 7.36 -5.59 29.21
C VAL A 72 7.26 -4.09 28.98
N VAL A 73 8.37 -3.48 28.58
CA VAL A 73 8.50 -2.03 28.44
C VAL A 73 8.91 -1.68 27.03
N VAL A 74 8.17 -0.77 26.40
CA VAL A 74 8.44 -0.23 25.06
C VAL A 74 8.63 1.27 25.21
N ASN A 75 9.77 1.81 24.80
CA ASN A 75 10.09 3.26 24.92
C ASN A 75 9.79 3.82 26.33
N ASP A 76 10.21 3.08 27.36
CA ASP A 76 9.97 3.39 28.79
C ASP A 76 8.51 3.34 29.28
N GLU A 77 7.54 3.01 28.43
CA GLU A 77 6.16 2.75 28.83
C GLU A 77 5.94 1.25 29.14
N VAL A 78 5.33 0.95 30.29
CA VAL A 78 4.98 -0.44 30.67
C VAL A 78 3.72 -0.87 29.94
N ILE A 79 3.83 -1.86 29.06
CA ILE A 79 2.73 -2.37 28.25
C ILE A 79 1.96 -3.49 28.95
N GLY A 80 2.68 -4.35 29.69
CA GLY A 80 2.07 -5.48 30.38
C GLY A 80 3.02 -6.21 31.32
N TYR A 81 2.48 -7.18 32.04
CA TYR A 81 3.22 -8.00 33.01
C TYR A 81 3.07 -9.48 32.68
N ILE A 82 4.20 -10.18 32.57
CA ILE A 82 4.29 -11.62 32.32
C ILE A 82 4.64 -12.31 33.65
N LYS A 83 3.93 -13.39 33.98
CA LYS A 83 4.14 -14.15 35.24
C LYS A 83 5.45 -14.96 35.23
N GLU A 84 6.00 -15.21 34.07
CA GLU A 84 7.23 -15.99 33.89
C GLU A 84 8.48 -15.12 34.04
N THR A 85 9.49 -15.65 34.73
CA THR A 85 10.77 -14.97 34.99
C THR A 85 11.92 -15.48 34.12
N LYS A 86 11.67 -16.50 33.29
CA LYS A 86 12.67 -17.12 32.42
C LYS A 86 12.68 -16.58 31.00
N THR A 87 11.66 -15.84 30.61
CA THR A 87 11.54 -15.27 29.27
C THR A 87 12.62 -14.22 29.04
N THR A 88 13.29 -14.29 27.90
CA THR A 88 14.35 -13.34 27.53
C THR A 88 13.80 -12.18 26.69
N GLU A 89 14.54 -11.06 26.64
CA GLU A 89 14.20 -9.93 25.77
C GLU A 89 14.14 -10.36 24.30
N ASP A 90 15.11 -11.18 23.87
CA ASP A 90 15.19 -11.70 22.50
C ASP A 90 14.00 -12.60 22.15
N GLU A 91 13.54 -13.44 23.08
CA GLU A 91 12.34 -14.26 22.88
C GLU A 91 11.10 -13.38 22.65
N ILE A 92 10.89 -12.35 23.47
CA ILE A 92 9.76 -11.43 23.30
C ILE A 92 9.88 -10.66 21.98
N ASN A 93 11.08 -10.17 21.64
CA ASN A 93 11.33 -9.46 20.39
C ASN A 93 11.03 -10.33 19.17
N ASN A 94 11.47 -11.59 19.19
CA ASN A 94 11.22 -12.54 18.13
C ASN A 94 9.73 -12.89 18.01
N LEU A 95 9.01 -13.01 19.14
CA LEU A 95 7.56 -13.24 19.13
C LEU A 95 6.79 -12.04 18.57
N VAL A 96 7.15 -10.81 18.96
CA VAL A 96 6.57 -9.58 18.41
C VAL A 96 6.85 -9.49 16.92
N LEU A 97 8.10 -9.71 16.49
CA LEU A 97 8.49 -9.68 15.10
C LEU A 97 7.75 -10.75 14.28
N ALA A 98 7.68 -11.99 14.77
CA ALA A 98 6.97 -13.08 14.10
C ALA A 98 5.47 -12.78 13.98
N LYS A 99 4.86 -12.23 15.04
CA LYS A 99 3.45 -11.86 15.04
C LYS A 99 3.16 -10.72 14.07
N LEU A 100 3.97 -9.67 14.07
CA LEU A 100 3.86 -8.58 13.10
C LEU A 100 4.05 -9.07 11.66
N LYS A 101 5.05 -9.93 11.41
CA LYS A 101 5.27 -10.52 10.08
C LYS A 101 4.08 -11.36 9.63
N GLN A 102 3.44 -12.08 10.55
CA GLN A 102 2.22 -12.84 10.26
C GLN A 102 1.03 -11.93 9.95
N ASP A 103 0.84 -10.86 10.71
CA ASP A 103 -0.33 -9.97 10.60
C ASP A 103 -0.23 -9.06 9.36
N VAL A 104 0.97 -8.56 9.05
CA VAL A 104 1.23 -7.66 7.92
C VAL A 104 1.58 -8.42 6.63
N GLY A 105 2.22 -9.58 6.75
CA GLY A 105 2.65 -10.41 5.60
C GLY A 105 3.95 -9.96 4.93
N ASN A 106 4.65 -8.98 5.51
CA ASN A 106 5.87 -8.37 4.95
C ASN A 106 7.08 -8.58 5.86
N ASN A 107 8.28 -8.28 5.34
CA ASN A 107 9.47 -8.13 6.19
C ASN A 107 9.34 -6.88 7.04
N ILE A 108 9.80 -6.97 8.30
CA ILE A 108 9.57 -5.93 9.31
C ILE A 108 10.86 -5.69 10.07
N GLU A 109 11.11 -4.42 10.39
CA GLU A 109 12.14 -3.96 11.31
C GLU A 109 11.49 -3.11 12.39
N ILE A 110 11.63 -3.54 13.64
CA ILE A 110 11.09 -2.81 14.79
C ILE A 110 12.01 -1.63 15.09
N ASN A 111 11.45 -0.42 15.15
CA ASN A 111 12.22 0.79 15.42
C ASN A 111 12.43 1.01 16.93
N ASP A 112 11.50 0.52 17.74
CA ASP A 112 11.50 0.72 19.19
C ASP A 112 12.31 -0.33 19.94
N LYS A 113 12.88 0.07 21.06
CA LYS A 113 13.56 -0.86 21.98
C LYS A 113 12.56 -1.45 22.97
N ILE A 114 12.43 -2.77 22.94
CA ILE A 114 11.63 -3.54 23.90
C ILE A 114 12.58 -4.07 24.98
N THR A 115 12.23 -3.87 26.25
CA THR A 115 13.03 -4.30 27.41
C THR A 115 12.17 -4.98 28.47
N LEU A 116 12.81 -5.81 29.30
CA LEU A 116 12.16 -6.52 30.41
C LEU A 116 12.68 -6.00 31.75
N LYS A 117 11.78 -5.42 32.56
CA LYS A 117 12.11 -4.92 33.91
C LYS A 117 11.48 -5.83 34.96
N SER A 118 12.26 -6.34 35.92
CA SER A 118 11.72 -7.19 37.00
C SER A 118 10.71 -6.44 37.86
N ALA A 119 9.54 -7.04 38.12
CA ALA A 119 8.45 -6.45 38.88
C ALA A 119 7.88 -7.41 39.94
N GLY A 120 7.35 -6.85 41.04
CA GLY A 120 6.59 -7.62 42.04
C GLY A 120 5.22 -8.01 41.50
N GLY A 121 4.92 -9.31 41.46
CA GLY A 121 3.70 -9.85 40.84
C GLY A 121 2.44 -9.81 41.70
N PHE A 122 2.56 -9.59 43.02
CA PHE A 122 1.44 -9.81 43.96
C PHE A 122 0.27 -8.82 43.81
N PHE A 123 0.56 -7.59 43.38
CA PHE A 123 -0.45 -6.53 43.18
C PHE A 123 -0.66 -6.16 41.70
N LYS A 124 -0.02 -6.88 40.79
CA LYS A 124 -0.05 -6.57 39.35
C LYS A 124 -0.80 -7.66 38.60
N LYS A 125 -1.75 -7.27 37.76
CA LYS A 125 -2.47 -8.20 36.89
C LYS A 125 -1.49 -8.75 35.85
N THR A 126 -1.03 -9.99 36.05
CA THR A 126 -0.19 -10.71 35.09
C THR A 126 -1.05 -11.33 33.99
N GLU A 127 -0.59 -11.24 32.76
CA GLU A 127 -1.27 -11.75 31.56
C GLU A 127 -0.43 -12.83 30.88
N ASN A 128 -1.03 -13.55 29.93
CA ASN A 128 -0.31 -14.52 29.09
C ASN A 128 0.68 -13.76 28.18
N PRO A 129 1.93 -14.22 28.00
CA PRO A 129 2.88 -13.69 27.02
C PRO A 129 2.26 -13.27 25.67
N GLU A 130 1.40 -14.11 25.08
CA GLU A 130 0.77 -13.82 23.79
C GLU A 130 -0.12 -12.57 23.82
N GLN A 131 -0.85 -12.35 24.92
CA GLN A 131 -1.70 -11.17 25.10
C GLN A 131 -0.86 -9.89 25.24
N VAL A 132 0.25 -9.99 25.96
CA VAL A 132 1.18 -8.86 26.11
C VAL A 132 1.85 -8.55 24.78
N VAL A 133 2.27 -9.56 24.02
CA VAL A 133 2.81 -9.41 22.65
C VAL A 133 1.80 -8.72 21.74
N ALA A 134 0.53 -9.12 21.74
CA ALA A 134 -0.50 -8.46 20.93
C ALA A 134 -0.66 -6.96 21.28
N LYS A 135 -0.58 -6.60 22.56
CA LYS A 135 -0.58 -5.20 23.01
C LYS A 135 0.68 -4.45 22.58
N VAL A 136 1.83 -5.11 22.62
CA VAL A 136 3.10 -4.53 22.13
C VAL A 136 3.01 -4.27 20.63
N CYS A 137 2.52 -5.22 19.84
CA CYS A 137 2.34 -5.06 18.38
C CYS A 137 1.46 -3.85 18.01
N GLN A 138 0.50 -3.48 18.86
CA GLN A 138 -0.38 -2.32 18.63
C GLN A 138 0.28 -0.97 18.93
N LYS A 139 1.33 -0.96 19.75
CA LYS A 139 2.00 0.27 20.21
C LYS A 139 3.36 0.50 19.59
N VAL A 140 4.02 -0.57 19.18
CA VAL A 140 5.38 -0.52 18.66
C VAL A 140 5.39 0.15 17.28
N SER A 141 6.33 1.05 17.08
CA SER A 141 6.66 1.62 15.77
C SER A 141 7.59 0.67 15.02
N TYR A 142 7.29 0.44 13.76
CA TYR A 142 8.07 -0.45 12.91
C TYR A 142 8.05 0.00 11.46
N ASN A 143 9.13 -0.31 10.76
CA ASN A 143 9.20 -0.23 9.32
C ASN A 143 8.85 -1.58 8.72
N GLN A 144 8.23 -1.55 7.54
CA GLN A 144 7.91 -2.74 6.76
C GLN A 144 8.40 -2.60 5.32
N GLU A 145 8.73 -3.72 4.69
CA GLU A 145 8.97 -3.82 3.25
C GLU A 145 7.62 -3.69 2.54
N ALA A 146 7.39 -2.54 1.93
CA ALA A 146 6.18 -2.21 1.21
C ALA A 146 6.49 -1.97 -0.29
N THR A 147 5.43 -1.80 -1.08
CA THR A 147 5.55 -1.50 -2.51
C THR A 147 5.14 -0.06 -2.77
N THR A 148 6.06 0.74 -3.32
CA THR A 148 5.76 2.09 -3.79
C THR A 148 5.35 2.06 -5.27
N ILE A 149 4.31 2.80 -5.61
CA ILE A 149 3.87 3.06 -6.98
C ILE A 149 4.63 4.28 -7.46
N LEU A 150 5.36 4.09 -8.56
CA LEU A 150 6.19 5.11 -9.19
C LEU A 150 5.51 5.59 -10.45
N VAL A 151 5.24 6.89 -10.53
CA VAL A 151 4.69 7.55 -11.71
C VAL A 151 5.81 8.34 -12.37
N GLU A 152 6.19 7.97 -13.59
CA GLU A 152 7.35 8.56 -14.29
C GLU A 152 8.65 8.54 -13.46
N GLY A 153 8.82 7.51 -12.63
CA GLY A 153 9.99 7.34 -11.76
C GLY A 153 9.94 8.11 -10.43
N LYS A 154 8.87 8.85 -10.13
CA LYS A 154 8.67 9.54 -8.85
C LYS A 154 7.71 8.76 -7.95
N GLU A 155 8.01 8.72 -6.65
CA GLU A 155 7.14 8.10 -5.64
C GLU A 155 5.79 8.83 -5.59
N PHE A 156 4.71 8.07 -5.80
CA PHE A 156 3.34 8.60 -5.80
C PHE A 156 2.58 8.18 -4.54
N CYS A 157 2.51 6.88 -4.28
CA CYS A 157 1.94 6.34 -3.04
C CYS A 157 2.56 4.97 -2.70
N THR A 158 2.48 4.57 -1.44
CA THR A 158 3.03 3.28 -0.97
C THR A 158 1.93 2.42 -0.40
N VAL A 159 1.90 1.15 -0.78
CA VAL A 159 0.90 0.15 -0.37
C VAL A 159 1.58 -1.10 0.15
N ALA A 160 0.83 -1.93 0.88
CA ALA A 160 1.38 -3.07 1.61
C ALA A 160 2.27 -3.99 0.75
N ASN A 161 1.85 -4.33 -0.47
CA ASN A 161 2.61 -5.24 -1.33
C ASN A 161 2.30 -5.03 -2.82
N VAL A 162 2.97 -5.79 -3.68
CA VAL A 162 2.81 -5.69 -5.14
C VAL A 162 1.39 -6.04 -5.60
N GLU A 163 0.72 -6.98 -4.92
CA GLU A 163 -0.67 -7.34 -5.28
C GLU A 163 -1.64 -6.21 -4.94
N ALA A 164 -1.48 -5.58 -3.78
CA ALA A 164 -2.23 -4.38 -3.40
C ALA A 164 -2.01 -3.23 -4.39
N ALA A 165 -0.79 -3.04 -4.89
CA ALA A 165 -0.50 -2.03 -5.92
C ALA A 165 -1.22 -2.34 -7.23
N ARG A 166 -1.15 -3.60 -7.67
CA ARG A 166 -1.83 -4.07 -8.89
C ARG A 166 -3.34 -3.95 -8.78
N GLU A 167 -3.90 -4.26 -7.62
CA GLU A 167 -5.32 -4.11 -7.31
C GLU A 167 -5.74 -2.63 -7.36
N ALA A 168 -5.04 -1.75 -6.66
CA ALA A 168 -5.34 -0.32 -6.66
C ALA A 168 -5.31 0.30 -8.07
N LEU A 169 -4.32 -0.05 -8.88
CA LEU A 169 -4.23 0.39 -10.29
C LEU A 169 -5.40 -0.14 -11.13
N LYS A 170 -5.74 -1.43 -10.96
CA LYS A 170 -6.86 -2.05 -11.68
C LYS A 170 -8.20 -1.43 -11.30
N GLU A 171 -8.45 -1.21 -10.01
CA GLU A 171 -9.68 -0.59 -9.53
C GLU A 171 -9.81 0.86 -9.98
N THR A 172 -8.70 1.61 -10.00
CA THR A 172 -8.65 2.97 -10.56
C THR A 172 -9.11 2.98 -12.03
N LEU A 173 -8.57 2.08 -12.86
CA LEU A 173 -8.97 1.97 -14.27
C LEU A 173 -10.42 1.51 -14.44
N LYS A 174 -10.92 0.66 -13.54
CA LYS A 174 -12.33 0.20 -13.55
C LYS A 174 -13.31 1.32 -13.18
N ALA A 175 -12.92 2.22 -12.28
CA ALA A 175 -13.74 3.36 -11.86
C ALA A 175 -13.87 4.43 -12.96
N TYR A 176 -12.94 4.46 -13.92
CA TYR A 176 -12.97 5.41 -15.02
C TYR A 176 -14.14 5.15 -15.97
N LYS A 177 -14.90 6.21 -16.28
CA LYS A 177 -16.01 6.16 -17.24
C LYS A 177 -15.46 6.15 -18.66
N VAL A 178 -15.31 4.95 -19.20
CA VAL A 178 -14.82 4.72 -20.56
C VAL A 178 -15.77 5.35 -21.59
N PRO A 179 -15.28 6.19 -22.52
CA PRO A 179 -16.10 6.71 -23.61
C PRO A 179 -16.72 5.60 -24.45
N ALA A 180 -17.98 5.77 -24.85
CA ALA A 180 -18.71 4.77 -25.63
C ALA A 180 -17.96 4.40 -26.93
N GLY A 181 -17.86 3.09 -27.21
CA GLY A 181 -17.18 2.57 -28.40
C GLY A 181 -15.65 2.59 -28.33
N THR A 182 -15.05 2.84 -27.15
CA THR A 182 -13.62 2.69 -26.93
C THR A 182 -13.27 1.40 -26.19
N ALA A 183 -12.05 0.91 -26.38
CA ALA A 183 -11.49 -0.25 -25.69
C ALA A 183 -11.22 0.04 -24.20
N GLN A 184 -10.80 -1.01 -23.47
CA GLN A 184 -10.49 -0.89 -22.04
C GLN A 184 -9.43 0.21 -21.78
N PRO A 185 -9.58 0.96 -20.68
CA PRO A 185 -8.67 2.03 -20.33
C PRO A 185 -7.35 1.49 -19.81
N GLU A 186 -6.28 2.21 -20.11
CA GLU A 186 -4.94 2.00 -19.58
C GLU A 186 -4.34 3.35 -19.17
N PHE A 187 -3.30 3.37 -18.35
CA PHE A 187 -2.62 4.62 -18.04
C PHE A 187 -1.80 5.09 -19.26
N ALA A 188 -1.91 6.38 -19.59
CA ALA A 188 -1.20 6.98 -20.72
C ALA A 188 0.29 7.23 -20.43
N ILE A 189 0.68 7.15 -19.16
CA ILE A 189 2.05 7.32 -18.66
C ILE A 189 2.57 6.02 -18.07
N GLN A 190 3.89 5.91 -17.98
CA GLN A 190 4.54 4.74 -17.41
C GLN A 190 4.35 4.71 -15.89
N ILE A 191 3.78 3.60 -15.41
CA ILE A 191 3.66 3.28 -13.99
C ILE A 191 4.52 2.08 -13.69
N ASN A 192 5.44 2.25 -12.75
CA ASN A 192 6.32 1.20 -12.24
C ASN A 192 6.03 0.95 -10.77
N THR A 193 6.57 -0.14 -10.23
CA THR A 193 6.56 -0.41 -8.79
C THR A 193 7.97 -0.64 -8.28
N GLY A 194 8.22 -0.25 -7.04
CA GLY A 194 9.49 -0.44 -6.36
C GLY A 194 9.27 -0.97 -4.95
N LYS A 195 10.19 -1.81 -4.46
CA LYS A 195 10.21 -2.25 -3.06
C LYS A 195 10.92 -1.20 -2.21
N VAL A 196 10.34 -0.84 -1.07
CA VAL A 196 10.90 0.16 -0.16
C VAL A 196 10.62 -0.23 1.28
N PHE A 197 11.58 0.06 2.17
CA PHE A 197 11.39 -0.10 3.61
C PHE A 197 10.89 1.22 4.19
N VAL A 198 9.63 1.26 4.65
CA VAL A 198 8.98 2.49 5.15
C VAL A 198 8.27 2.24 6.46
N ASP A 199 8.10 3.32 7.24
CA ASP A 199 7.29 3.30 8.44
C ASP A 199 5.84 2.87 8.13
N ASN A 200 5.28 2.00 8.96
CA ASN A 200 3.92 1.48 8.80
C ASN A 200 2.86 2.59 8.64
N SER A 201 3.04 3.75 9.27
CA SER A 201 2.12 4.89 9.14
C SER A 201 2.07 5.51 7.74
N LYS A 202 3.08 5.24 6.90
CA LYS A 202 3.15 5.73 5.51
C LYS A 202 2.61 4.73 4.48
N VAL A 203 2.20 3.55 4.92
CA VAL A 203 1.62 2.53 4.05
C VAL A 203 0.12 2.75 3.97
N SER A 204 -0.36 3.11 2.79
CA SER A 204 -1.77 3.32 2.50
C SER A 204 -2.49 2.00 2.27
N SER A 205 -3.79 1.97 2.62
CA SER A 205 -4.68 0.88 2.20
C SER A 205 -4.92 0.92 0.69
N VAL A 206 -5.47 -0.17 0.13
CA VAL A 206 -5.86 -0.22 -1.29
C VAL A 206 -6.86 0.89 -1.62
N ASP A 207 -7.89 1.07 -0.79
CA ASP A 207 -8.92 2.10 -0.98
C ASP A 207 -8.35 3.53 -0.96
N GLU A 208 -7.43 3.80 -0.03
CA GLU A 208 -6.73 5.09 0.02
C GLU A 208 -5.86 5.32 -1.21
N ALA A 209 -5.14 4.29 -1.65
CA ALA A 209 -4.34 4.36 -2.86
C ALA A 209 -5.24 4.61 -4.09
N VAL A 210 -6.37 3.92 -4.22
CA VAL A 210 -7.36 4.14 -5.29
C VAL A 210 -7.86 5.58 -5.26
N LYS A 211 -8.17 6.13 -4.08
CA LYS A 211 -8.60 7.53 -3.94
C LYS A 211 -7.52 8.53 -4.42
N LEU A 212 -6.25 8.25 -4.14
CA LEU A 212 -5.14 9.09 -4.62
C LEU A 212 -4.92 8.94 -6.14
N LEU A 213 -4.95 7.71 -6.65
CA LEU A 213 -4.73 7.40 -8.07
C LEU A 213 -5.89 7.89 -8.96
N SER A 214 -7.12 7.90 -8.44
CA SER A 214 -8.33 8.40 -9.11
C SER A 214 -8.60 9.89 -8.85
N ALA A 215 -7.69 10.59 -8.18
CA ALA A 215 -7.80 12.03 -7.96
C ALA A 215 -7.97 12.77 -9.29
N THR A 216 -8.78 13.82 -9.28
CA THR A 216 -9.02 14.67 -10.45
C THR A 216 -8.43 16.06 -10.23
N GLN A 217 -8.09 16.71 -11.33
CA GLN A 217 -7.57 18.07 -11.37
C GLN A 217 -8.38 18.91 -12.36
N THR A 218 -8.44 20.21 -12.13
CA THR A 218 -9.06 21.17 -13.04
C THR A 218 -7.99 21.79 -13.93
N VAL A 219 -8.13 21.62 -15.25
CA VAL A 219 -7.20 22.17 -16.24
C VAL A 219 -7.94 23.15 -17.13
N ASP A 220 -7.35 24.34 -17.32
CA ASP A 220 -7.84 25.31 -18.28
C ASP A 220 -7.47 24.87 -19.70
N LYS A 221 -8.46 24.71 -20.57
CA LYS A 221 -8.33 24.36 -21.98
C LYS A 221 -9.05 25.39 -22.85
N THR A 222 -8.83 25.30 -24.15
CA THR A 222 -9.55 26.08 -25.15
C THR A 222 -10.44 25.17 -25.97
N TYR A 223 -11.73 25.49 -26.02
CA TYR A 223 -12.71 24.81 -26.85
C TYR A 223 -12.99 25.61 -28.12
N THR A 224 -12.90 24.97 -29.27
CA THR A 224 -13.27 25.57 -30.56
C THR A 224 -14.71 25.19 -30.90
N VAL A 225 -15.58 26.19 -31.02
CA VAL A 225 -17.01 26.02 -31.32
C VAL A 225 -17.19 25.27 -32.65
N ALA A 226 -17.88 24.13 -32.62
CA ALA A 226 -18.17 23.34 -33.79
C ALA A 226 -19.57 23.63 -34.34
N LYS A 227 -19.84 23.18 -35.57
CA LYS A 227 -21.16 23.31 -36.20
C LYS A 227 -22.23 22.60 -35.35
N GLY A 228 -23.27 23.34 -34.97
CA GLY A 228 -24.38 22.82 -34.16
C GLY A 228 -24.18 22.93 -32.65
N ASP A 229 -23.02 23.45 -32.19
CA ASP A 229 -22.83 23.75 -30.78
C ASP A 229 -23.68 24.95 -30.35
N THR A 230 -24.20 24.85 -29.14
CA THR A 230 -24.80 25.95 -28.38
C THR A 230 -24.00 26.15 -27.10
N PHE A 231 -24.10 27.32 -26.48
CA PHE A 231 -23.40 27.59 -25.23
C PHE A 231 -23.71 26.54 -24.14
N ALA A 232 -24.96 26.09 -24.07
CA ALA A 232 -25.42 25.04 -23.16
C ALA A 232 -24.84 23.67 -23.50
N THR A 233 -24.83 23.27 -24.77
CA THR A 233 -24.27 21.95 -25.17
C THR A 233 -22.76 21.90 -24.96
N ILE A 234 -22.04 23.00 -25.20
CA ILE A 234 -20.61 23.11 -24.90
C ILE A 234 -20.39 22.93 -23.40
N ALA A 235 -21.06 23.73 -22.56
CA ALA A 235 -20.93 23.66 -21.10
C ALA A 235 -21.18 22.24 -20.58
N ASN A 236 -22.25 21.58 -21.04
CA ASN A 236 -22.56 20.20 -20.70
C ASN A 236 -21.49 19.20 -21.16
N LYS A 237 -20.94 19.38 -22.37
CA LYS A 237 -19.91 18.50 -22.95
C LYS A 237 -18.60 18.55 -22.18
N VAL A 238 -18.21 19.74 -21.71
CA VAL A 238 -16.99 19.94 -20.89
C VAL A 238 -17.24 19.82 -19.39
N GLY A 239 -18.47 19.53 -18.96
CA GLY A 239 -18.82 19.29 -17.56
C GLY A 239 -18.82 20.55 -16.68
N MET A 240 -19.02 21.72 -17.26
CA MET A 240 -19.13 23.00 -16.54
C MET A 240 -20.56 23.57 -16.62
N THR A 241 -20.88 24.48 -15.71
CA THR A 241 -22.13 25.24 -15.81
C THR A 241 -22.00 26.36 -16.84
N GLU A 242 -23.10 26.75 -17.48
CA GLU A 242 -23.09 27.90 -18.38
C GLU A 242 -22.61 29.17 -17.69
N ALA A 243 -22.95 29.36 -16.41
CA ALA A 243 -22.50 30.52 -15.64
C ALA A 243 -20.96 30.53 -15.49
N ALA A 244 -20.35 29.37 -15.21
CA ALA A 244 -18.90 29.23 -15.15
C ALA A 244 -18.25 29.48 -16.52
N LEU A 245 -18.83 28.92 -17.59
CA LEU A 245 -18.35 29.13 -18.95
C LEU A 245 -18.41 30.61 -19.37
N LEU A 246 -19.48 31.32 -19.02
CA LEU A 246 -19.63 32.75 -19.31
C LEU A 246 -18.65 33.60 -18.50
N SER A 247 -18.48 33.27 -17.22
CA SER A 247 -17.53 33.98 -16.34
C SER A 247 -16.08 33.81 -16.81
N ALA A 248 -15.73 32.65 -17.36
CA ALA A 248 -14.43 32.38 -17.96
C ALA A 248 -14.22 33.10 -19.31
N ASN A 249 -15.30 33.54 -19.97
CA ASN A 249 -15.27 34.19 -21.28
C ASN A 249 -16.03 35.53 -21.28
N PRO A 250 -15.53 36.58 -20.60
CA PRO A 250 -16.22 37.88 -20.52
C PRO A 250 -16.45 38.57 -21.87
N SER A 251 -15.71 38.17 -22.92
CA SER A 251 -15.91 38.67 -24.28
C SER A 251 -17.18 38.13 -24.95
N VAL A 252 -17.80 37.09 -24.41
CA VAL A 252 -19.07 36.55 -24.91
C VAL A 252 -20.21 37.31 -24.24
N THR A 253 -20.76 38.29 -24.94
CA THR A 253 -21.86 39.14 -24.43
C THR A 253 -23.25 38.53 -24.67
N ASP A 254 -23.38 37.64 -25.66
CA ASP A 254 -24.62 36.95 -25.99
C ASP A 254 -24.36 35.46 -26.24
N LYS A 255 -25.00 34.61 -25.43
CA LYS A 255 -24.90 33.13 -25.49
C LYS A 255 -25.41 32.55 -26.81
N THR A 256 -26.27 33.27 -27.52
CA THR A 256 -26.89 32.80 -28.77
C THR A 256 -26.08 33.17 -30.02
N SER A 257 -25.08 34.04 -29.87
CA SER A 257 -24.29 34.59 -30.98
C SER A 257 -22.90 33.97 -31.13
N ILE A 258 -22.63 32.82 -30.51
CA ILE A 258 -21.35 32.12 -30.66
C ILE A 258 -21.13 31.67 -32.11
N GLN A 259 -19.91 31.84 -32.61
CA GLN A 259 -19.57 31.56 -34.01
C GLN A 259 -18.79 30.26 -34.15
N ILE A 260 -19.00 29.53 -35.24
CA ILE A 260 -18.19 28.35 -35.58
C ILE A 260 -16.72 28.78 -35.70
N GLY A 261 -15.83 28.06 -35.04
CA GLY A 261 -14.40 28.38 -34.97
C GLY A 261 -14.03 29.35 -33.85
N GLN A 262 -14.99 29.94 -33.13
CA GLN A 262 -14.70 30.77 -31.96
C GLN A 262 -14.05 29.92 -30.86
N GLN A 263 -13.02 30.48 -30.23
CA GLN A 263 -12.33 29.86 -29.11
C GLN A 263 -12.92 30.34 -27.78
N LEU A 264 -13.29 29.39 -26.92
CA LEU A 264 -13.79 29.64 -25.57
C LEU A 264 -12.84 29.01 -24.55
N LYS A 265 -12.48 29.75 -23.52
CA LYS A 265 -11.78 29.23 -22.35
C LYS A 265 -12.72 28.33 -21.55
N VAL A 266 -12.34 27.07 -21.38
CA VAL A 266 -13.07 26.08 -20.59
C VAL A 266 -12.16 25.56 -19.49
N THR A 267 -12.74 25.11 -18.40
CA THR A 267 -12.03 24.44 -17.32
C THR A 267 -12.60 23.04 -17.21
N VAL A 268 -11.79 22.04 -17.51
CA VAL A 268 -12.21 20.64 -17.55
C VAL A 268 -11.65 19.94 -16.32
N THR A 269 -12.49 19.15 -15.66
CA THR A 269 -12.06 18.26 -14.59
C THR A 269 -11.65 16.93 -15.19
N GLU A 270 -10.37 16.61 -15.15
CA GLU A 270 -9.81 15.37 -15.69
C GLU A 270 -8.97 14.62 -14.64
N PRO A 271 -8.73 13.30 -14.79
CA PRO A 271 -7.89 12.54 -13.87
C PRO A 271 -6.45 13.10 -13.80
N VAL A 272 -5.87 13.15 -12.60
CA VAL A 272 -4.46 13.54 -12.38
C VAL A 272 -3.52 12.60 -13.12
N LEU A 273 -3.82 11.30 -13.09
CA LEU A 273 -3.13 10.31 -13.89
C LEU A 273 -3.84 10.16 -15.24
N PRO A 274 -3.21 10.54 -16.36
CA PRO A 274 -3.85 10.51 -17.67
C PRO A 274 -4.19 9.08 -18.08
N ILE A 275 -5.41 8.88 -18.57
CA ILE A 275 -5.93 7.57 -18.99
C ILE A 275 -6.07 7.55 -20.51
N ARG A 276 -5.46 6.53 -21.14
CA ARG A 276 -5.53 6.26 -22.57
C ARG A 276 -6.60 5.21 -22.88
N THR A 277 -7.36 5.44 -23.94
CA THR A 277 -8.29 4.47 -24.54
C THR A 277 -8.08 4.43 -26.06
N PHE A 278 -8.64 3.41 -26.72
CA PHE A 278 -8.54 3.27 -28.18
C PHE A 278 -9.89 3.05 -28.83
N LYS A 279 -10.14 3.73 -29.95
CA LYS A 279 -11.28 3.43 -30.82
C LYS A 279 -10.77 2.71 -32.06
N TRP A 280 -11.37 1.57 -32.37
CA TRP A 280 -11.11 0.83 -33.60
C TRP A 280 -12.18 1.18 -34.64
N THR A 281 -11.78 1.44 -35.87
CA THR A 281 -12.71 1.65 -37.00
C THR A 281 -12.22 0.85 -38.18
N THR A 282 -13.11 0.09 -38.81
CA THR A 282 -12.80 -0.74 -39.97
C THR A 282 -13.58 -0.22 -41.16
N GLU A 283 -12.87 0.05 -42.25
CA GLU A 283 -13.43 0.50 -43.52
C GLU A 283 -12.96 -0.45 -44.62
N GLU A 284 -13.86 -0.86 -45.53
CA GLU A 284 -13.48 -1.63 -46.71
C GLU A 284 -13.10 -0.68 -47.85
N GLN A 285 -12.04 -1.04 -48.57
CA GLN A 285 -11.56 -0.33 -49.74
C GLN A 285 -11.32 -1.30 -50.88
N GLU A 286 -11.71 -0.90 -52.09
CA GLU A 286 -11.43 -1.67 -53.30
C GLU A 286 -9.93 -1.61 -53.66
N ILE A 287 -9.42 -2.72 -54.18
CA ILE A 287 -8.10 -2.80 -54.79
C ILE A 287 -8.34 -2.95 -56.28
N GLU A 288 -7.94 -1.96 -57.06
CA GLU A 288 -8.10 -2.02 -58.52
C GLU A 288 -7.28 -3.18 -59.10
N TYR A 289 -7.83 -3.86 -60.10
CA TYR A 289 -7.07 -4.86 -60.87
C TYR A 289 -6.18 -4.21 -61.92
N GLU A 290 -5.09 -4.87 -62.28
CA GLU A 290 -4.24 -4.42 -63.37
C GLU A 290 -4.63 -5.08 -64.71
N THR A 291 -4.32 -4.43 -65.84
CA THR A 291 -4.47 -5.03 -67.17
C THR A 291 -3.11 -5.51 -67.67
N VAL A 292 -2.95 -6.83 -67.82
CA VAL A 292 -1.73 -7.47 -68.33
C VAL A 292 -1.90 -7.81 -69.80
N THR A 293 -0.99 -7.33 -70.66
CA THR A 293 -0.98 -7.68 -72.08
C THR A 293 -0.03 -8.85 -72.35
N GLN A 294 -0.54 -9.97 -72.84
CA GLN A 294 0.27 -11.13 -73.23
C GLN A 294 0.44 -11.18 -74.75
N ARG A 295 1.67 -11.34 -75.24
CA ARG A 295 1.94 -11.39 -76.68
C ARG A 295 1.85 -12.83 -77.19
N ASN A 296 1.12 -13.05 -78.27
CA ASN A 296 1.00 -14.34 -78.91
C ASN A 296 1.51 -14.30 -80.36
N ARG A 297 2.65 -14.96 -80.59
CA ARG A 297 3.29 -15.05 -81.92
C ARG A 297 2.56 -15.98 -82.89
N ASN A 298 1.57 -16.74 -82.42
CA ASN A 298 0.75 -17.63 -83.26
C ASN A 298 -0.52 -16.94 -83.78
N LYS A 299 -0.82 -15.72 -83.31
CA LYS A 299 -1.99 -14.94 -83.74
C LYS A 299 -1.56 -13.73 -84.59
N PRO A 300 -2.26 -13.41 -85.70
CA PRO A 300 -1.95 -12.27 -86.56
C PRO A 300 -1.77 -10.96 -85.80
N ALA A 301 -0.76 -10.19 -86.18
CA ALA A 301 -0.52 -8.86 -85.67
C ALA A 301 -1.78 -7.98 -85.85
N GLY A 302 -2.17 -7.29 -84.78
CA GLY A 302 -3.40 -6.46 -84.76
C GLY A 302 -4.60 -7.12 -84.09
N THR A 303 -4.59 -8.45 -83.89
CA THR A 303 -5.63 -9.13 -83.10
C THR A 303 -5.49 -8.83 -81.60
N ARG A 304 -6.63 -8.68 -80.91
CA ARG A 304 -6.74 -8.56 -79.45
C ARG A 304 -7.85 -9.47 -78.96
N GLU A 305 -7.57 -10.25 -77.93
CA GLU A 305 -8.55 -11.14 -77.32
C GLU A 305 -8.43 -11.05 -75.80
N GLU A 306 -9.55 -10.90 -75.11
CA GLU A 306 -9.59 -10.92 -73.65
C GLU A 306 -9.67 -12.38 -73.19
N ILE A 307 -8.61 -12.85 -72.52
CA ILE A 307 -8.49 -14.23 -72.08
C ILE A 307 -8.86 -14.40 -70.59
N GLN A 308 -8.93 -13.30 -69.85
CA GLN A 308 -9.37 -13.27 -68.46
C GLN A 308 -9.92 -11.88 -68.11
N GLU A 309 -11.15 -11.82 -67.60
CA GLU A 309 -11.73 -10.57 -67.08
C GLU A 309 -11.06 -10.13 -65.78
N GLY A 310 -10.92 -8.82 -65.61
CA GLY A 310 -10.41 -8.23 -64.37
C GLY A 310 -11.47 -8.14 -63.28
N GLN A 311 -11.10 -8.38 -62.03
CA GLN A 311 -11.96 -8.16 -60.86
C GLN A 311 -11.21 -7.43 -59.76
N ASN A 312 -11.81 -6.37 -59.23
CA ASN A 312 -11.24 -5.67 -58.08
C ASN A 312 -11.13 -6.63 -56.88
N GLY A 313 -10.04 -6.46 -56.16
CA GLY A 313 -9.84 -7.01 -54.83
C GLY A 313 -10.52 -6.16 -53.78
N VAL A 314 -10.45 -6.60 -52.53
CA VAL A 314 -10.97 -5.87 -51.36
C VAL A 314 -9.97 -5.97 -50.24
N LYS A 315 -9.63 -4.83 -49.63
CA LYS A 315 -8.88 -4.74 -48.37
C LYS A 315 -9.72 -4.11 -47.27
N GLN A 316 -9.47 -4.53 -46.04
CA GLN A 316 -9.92 -3.86 -44.83
C GLN A 316 -8.84 -2.91 -44.33
N VAL A 317 -9.21 -1.65 -44.11
CA VAL A 317 -8.40 -0.63 -43.46
C VAL A 317 -8.86 -0.50 -42.01
N ILE A 318 -8.03 -0.95 -41.08
CA ILE A 318 -8.28 -0.92 -39.65
C ILE A 318 -7.53 0.27 -39.05
N LYS A 319 -8.27 1.25 -38.52
CA LYS A 319 -7.74 2.44 -37.84
C LYS A 319 -7.85 2.27 -36.34
N LYS A 320 -6.72 2.38 -35.63
CA LYS A 320 -6.65 2.45 -34.16
C LYS A 320 -6.38 3.89 -33.75
N ILE A 321 -7.41 4.55 -33.20
CA ILE A 321 -7.37 5.97 -32.84
C ILE A 321 -7.12 6.10 -31.33
N PRO A 322 -6.02 6.72 -30.87
CA PRO A 322 -5.74 6.93 -29.45
C PRO A 322 -6.52 8.11 -28.89
N TYR A 323 -7.03 7.96 -27.67
CA TYR A 323 -7.62 9.04 -26.88
C TYR A 323 -6.94 9.09 -25.51
N VAL A 324 -6.66 10.28 -24.99
CA VAL A 324 -6.20 10.49 -23.61
C VAL A 324 -7.18 11.41 -22.92
N ASN A 325 -7.72 10.99 -21.77
CA ASN A 325 -8.78 11.68 -21.04
C ASN A 325 -10.00 12.05 -21.92
N GLY A 326 -10.28 11.24 -22.95
CA GLY A 326 -11.40 11.44 -23.87
C GLY A 326 -11.10 12.35 -25.08
N GLU A 327 -9.93 12.97 -25.14
CA GLU A 327 -9.49 13.78 -26.29
C GLU A 327 -8.61 12.95 -27.22
N GLN A 328 -8.80 13.07 -28.54
CA GLN A 328 -7.97 12.35 -29.50
C GLN A 328 -6.54 12.88 -29.43
N VAL A 329 -5.57 11.97 -29.32
CA VAL A 329 -4.15 12.31 -29.32
C VAL A 329 -3.42 11.52 -30.40
N GLY A 330 -2.58 12.22 -31.16
CA GLY A 330 -1.80 11.62 -32.24
C GLY A 330 -2.63 11.18 -33.46
N GLU A 331 -1.93 10.61 -34.43
CA GLU A 331 -2.53 10.08 -35.65
C GLU A 331 -3.05 8.65 -35.46
N PRO A 332 -4.13 8.26 -36.15
CA PRO A 332 -4.59 6.87 -36.15
C PRO A 332 -3.51 5.93 -36.68
N GLN A 333 -3.28 4.81 -35.96
CA GLN A 333 -2.45 3.74 -36.50
C GLN A 333 -3.26 2.93 -37.52
N ILE A 334 -2.75 2.80 -38.74
CA ILE A 334 -3.43 2.13 -39.85
C ILE A 334 -2.83 0.74 -40.04
N THR A 335 -3.69 -0.28 -40.16
CA THR A 335 -3.31 -1.63 -40.56
C THR A 335 -4.23 -2.07 -41.70
N GLU A 336 -3.66 -2.56 -42.79
CA GLU A 336 -4.40 -3.06 -43.93
C GLU A 336 -4.38 -4.59 -43.96
N LYS A 337 -5.52 -5.18 -44.32
CA LYS A 337 -5.64 -6.63 -44.52
C LYS A 337 -6.37 -6.90 -45.83
N VAL A 338 -5.68 -7.50 -46.80
CA VAL A 338 -6.32 -7.97 -48.03
C VAL A 338 -7.24 -9.13 -47.69
N ILE A 339 -8.52 -9.02 -48.06
CA ILE A 339 -9.53 -10.07 -47.87
C ILE A 339 -9.72 -10.84 -49.17
N LYS A 340 -9.66 -10.13 -50.31
CA LYS A 340 -9.78 -10.68 -51.66
C LYS A 340 -8.70 -10.05 -52.53
N GLU A 341 -7.83 -10.87 -53.11
CA GLU A 341 -6.85 -10.41 -54.09
C GLU A 341 -7.54 -9.94 -55.38
N PRO A 342 -7.07 -8.87 -56.02
CA PRO A 342 -7.56 -8.50 -57.34
C PRO A 342 -7.17 -9.58 -58.35
N ILE A 343 -8.06 -9.80 -59.31
CA ILE A 343 -7.84 -10.67 -60.44
C ILE A 343 -7.49 -9.78 -61.62
N ASN A 344 -6.26 -9.86 -62.12
CA ASN A 344 -5.83 -9.05 -63.26
C ASN A 344 -6.61 -9.38 -64.53
N ARG A 345 -6.92 -8.35 -65.30
CA ARG A 345 -7.48 -8.49 -66.65
C ARG A 345 -6.36 -8.88 -67.60
N ILE A 346 -6.55 -9.89 -68.43
CA ILE A 346 -5.52 -10.34 -69.38
C ILE A 346 -6.02 -10.16 -70.81
N ILE A 347 -5.29 -9.36 -71.59
CA ILE A 347 -5.52 -9.15 -73.01
C ILE A 347 -4.37 -9.80 -73.79
N GLU A 348 -4.68 -10.81 -74.57
CA GLU A 348 -3.75 -11.41 -75.51
C GLU A 348 -3.69 -10.57 -76.80
N ARG A 349 -2.48 -10.22 -77.26
CA ARG A 349 -2.24 -9.47 -78.49
C ARG A 349 -1.44 -10.31 -79.48
N GLY A 350 -1.98 -10.50 -80.69
CA GLY A 350 -1.26 -11.16 -81.77
C GLY A 350 -0.04 -10.35 -82.22
N THR A 351 1.08 -11.05 -82.46
CA THR A 351 2.32 -10.45 -82.98
C THR A 351 2.86 -11.17 -84.21
N TYR A 352 2.10 -12.10 -84.79
CA TYR A 352 2.48 -12.77 -86.03
C TYR A 352 2.39 -11.80 -87.19
N THR A 353 3.52 -11.41 -87.74
CA THR A 353 3.62 -10.78 -89.05
C THR A 353 4.12 -11.84 -90.02
N ALA A 354 3.42 -12.04 -91.14
CA ALA A 354 3.99 -12.82 -92.22
C ALA A 354 5.35 -12.19 -92.62
N PRO A 355 6.38 -12.99 -92.93
CA PRO A 355 7.59 -12.44 -93.53
C PRO A 355 7.17 -11.65 -94.76
N SER A 356 7.52 -10.36 -94.81
CA SER A 356 7.32 -9.55 -96.01
C SER A 356 8.05 -10.23 -97.15
N SER A 357 7.34 -10.56 -98.21
CA SER A 357 7.92 -10.88 -99.51
C SER A 357 8.40 -9.57 -100.15
N ASP A 358 9.32 -8.89 -99.49
CA ASP A 358 10.11 -7.82 -100.07
C ASP A 358 11.56 -8.35 -100.05
N ASP A 359 11.87 -9.13 -101.07
CA ASP A 359 13.25 -9.29 -101.47
C ASP A 359 13.73 -7.94 -102.02
N ASP A 360 14.84 -7.48 -101.47
CA ASP A 360 15.81 -6.55 -102.03
C ASP A 360 15.33 -5.14 -102.45
N ASP A 361 15.65 -4.14 -101.60
CA ASP A 361 16.55 -3.12 -102.12
C ASP A 361 17.45 -2.50 -101.05
N ASN A 362 18.70 -2.36 -101.45
CA ASN A 362 19.89 -2.01 -100.69
C ASN A 362 20.02 -0.48 -100.47
N SER A 363 20.53 -0.10 -99.30
CA SER A 363 21.24 1.16 -99.00
C SER A 363 20.42 2.46 -98.92
N SER A 364 20.31 3.04 -97.72
CA SER A 364 21.28 4.08 -97.26
C SER A 364 20.90 4.67 -95.89
N SER A 365 21.93 5.10 -95.20
CA SER A 365 21.98 5.69 -93.87
C SER A 365 21.12 6.95 -93.68
N SER A 366 20.50 7.06 -92.51
CA SER A 366 20.63 8.28 -91.70
C SER A 366 20.24 7.99 -90.26
N SER A 367 21.23 8.18 -89.39
CA SER A 367 21.09 8.49 -87.98
C SER A 367 19.92 9.44 -87.73
N ASP A 368 19.14 9.18 -86.69
CA ASP A 368 18.90 10.21 -85.68
C ASP A 368 18.58 9.55 -84.34
N SER A 369 19.55 9.76 -83.45
CA SER A 369 19.40 9.73 -82.01
C SER A 369 18.27 10.66 -81.59
N ASP A 370 17.35 10.19 -80.76
CA ASP A 370 16.93 11.03 -79.65
C ASP A 370 16.62 10.22 -78.39
N SER A 371 17.45 10.54 -77.41
CA SER A 371 17.53 10.06 -76.05
C SER A 371 16.61 10.87 -75.14
N ASN A 372 16.06 10.21 -74.12
CA ASN A 372 15.79 10.70 -72.76
C ASN A 372 14.93 11.99 -72.66
N ASN A 373 13.66 11.95 -72.28
CA ASN A 373 13.08 11.46 -71.02
C ASN A 373 13.85 11.92 -69.76
N GLU A 374 13.37 13.00 -69.15
CA GLU A 374 13.23 13.17 -67.70
C GLU A 374 11.84 13.72 -67.39
#